data_AF-A0A3C0Q4R0-F1
#
_entry.id   AF-A0A3C0Q4R0-F1
#
_cell.length_a   1.000
_cell.length_b   1.000
_cell.length_c   1.000
_cell.angle_alpha   90.00
_cell.angle_beta   90.00
_cell.angle_gamma   90.00
#
_symmetry.space_group_name_H-M   'P 1'
#
loop_
_entity.id
_entity.type
_entity.pdbx_description
1 polymer ?
#
loop_
_entity_poly.entity_id
_entity_poly.type
_entity_poly.pdbx_seq_one_letter_code
_entity_poly.pdbx_strand_id
1 'polypeptide(L)'
;MFHPGSQSKNADVFRKGIAVAADVIKKSGVKIESIDVGGGFPIEYPQQNLAPLSEYVATIHKAIDDYGLGHLDLYCEPGRALVAECGKLIVRVELRKNEALYLNDGVYGGLIETAKYQGAFTYPMRVIRKEGHEGDDNTLMPYRFCGPTCDSVDMMPGPFILPADIAEGDWIEVSLTGAYSISCRTNFNGFGKHQTIILS
;
A
#
# COMPACT_ATOMS: atom_id res chain seq x y z
N MET A 1 -19.68 9.81 10.94
CA MET A 1 -18.50 9.20 10.29
C MET A 1 -17.79 8.30 11.29
N PHE A 2 -17.25 7.17 10.83
CA PHE A 2 -16.21 6.41 11.53
C PHE A 2 -15.16 5.95 10.51
N HIS A 3 -14.01 5.47 10.97
CA HIS A 3 -12.97 4.93 10.11
C HIS A 3 -12.33 3.68 10.76
N PRO A 4 -12.44 2.48 10.15
CA PRO A 4 -11.95 1.24 10.77
C PRO A 4 -10.42 1.09 10.74
N GLY A 5 -9.75 1.87 9.90
CA GLY A 5 -8.30 1.80 9.67
C GLY A 5 -7.98 1.34 8.24
N SER A 6 -6.90 1.88 7.66
CA SER A 6 -6.46 1.52 6.30
C SER A 6 -6.11 0.03 6.23
N GLN A 7 -6.33 -0.60 5.06
CA GLN A 7 -5.96 -2.00 4.79
C GLN A 7 -6.61 -2.98 5.78
N SER A 8 -7.91 -2.80 6.03
CA SER A 8 -8.67 -3.71 6.90
C SER A 8 -8.86 -5.05 6.20
N LYS A 9 -8.27 -6.12 6.74
CA LYS A 9 -8.33 -7.47 6.15
C LYS A 9 -9.63 -8.24 6.43
N ASN A 10 -10.53 -7.66 7.21
CA ASN A 10 -11.77 -8.29 7.64
C ASN A 10 -12.93 -7.32 7.45
N ALA A 11 -13.94 -7.69 6.66
CA ALA A 11 -15.12 -6.87 6.41
C ALA A 11 -15.97 -6.59 7.65
N ASP A 12 -15.95 -7.45 8.68
CA ASP A 12 -16.73 -7.28 9.90
C ASP A 12 -16.39 -6.02 10.69
N VAL A 13 -15.21 -5.41 10.45
CA VAL A 13 -14.87 -4.12 11.08
C VAL A 13 -15.88 -3.03 10.73
N PHE A 14 -16.44 -3.07 9.51
CA PHE A 14 -17.47 -2.13 9.07
C PHE A 14 -18.78 -2.36 9.81
N ARG A 15 -19.21 -3.63 9.95
CA ARG A 15 -20.39 -3.96 10.76
C ARG A 15 -20.25 -3.44 12.19
N LYS A 16 -19.08 -3.65 12.83
CA LYS A 16 -18.82 -3.16 14.20
C LYS A 16 -18.89 -1.64 14.27
N GLY A 17 -18.31 -0.93 13.30
CA GLY A 17 -18.38 0.53 13.22
C GLY A 17 -19.82 1.03 13.04
N ILE A 18 -20.59 0.41 12.16
CA ILE A 18 -22.01 0.74 11.94
C ILE A 18 -22.84 0.49 13.19
N ALA A 19 -22.60 -0.61 13.92
CA ALA A 19 -23.29 -0.89 15.18
C ALA A 19 -23.09 0.21 16.22
N VAL A 20 -21.84 0.67 16.38
CA VAL A 20 -21.50 1.78 17.27
C VAL A 20 -22.13 3.08 16.79
N ALA A 21 -22.06 3.37 15.49
CA ALA A 21 -22.69 4.56 14.91
C ALA A 21 -24.21 4.57 15.17
N ALA A 22 -24.90 3.44 14.97
CA ALA A 22 -26.33 3.30 15.23
C ALA A 22 -26.70 3.59 16.69
N ASP A 23 -25.90 3.09 17.64
CA ASP A 23 -26.09 3.36 19.07
C ASP A 23 -25.89 4.85 19.40
N VAL A 24 -24.86 5.48 18.83
CA VAL A 24 -24.60 6.94 18.99
C VAL A 24 -25.74 7.77 18.40
N ILE A 25 -26.21 7.45 17.20
CA ILE A 25 -27.34 8.12 16.55
C ILE A 25 -28.58 8.06 17.46
N LYS A 26 -28.93 6.85 17.91
CA LYS A 26 -30.08 6.63 18.80
C LYS A 26 -29.97 7.42 20.11
N LYS A 27 -28.79 7.41 20.76
CA LYS A 27 -28.55 8.10 22.03
C LYS A 27 -28.54 9.63 21.89
N SER A 28 -28.07 10.14 20.75
CA SER A 28 -28.00 11.58 20.50
C SER A 28 -29.37 12.21 20.26
N GLY A 29 -30.33 11.44 19.71
CA GLY A 29 -31.64 11.97 19.32
C GLY A 29 -31.60 12.95 18.14
N VAL A 30 -30.45 13.10 17.49
CA VAL A 30 -30.26 14.01 16.35
C VAL A 30 -30.72 13.32 15.07
N LYS A 31 -31.50 14.04 14.26
CA LYS A 31 -31.81 13.59 12.90
C LYS A 31 -30.57 13.79 12.02
N ILE A 32 -30.14 12.71 11.37
CA ILE A 32 -29.06 12.73 10.39
C ILE A 32 -29.61 12.34 9.01
N GLU A 33 -28.90 12.74 7.97
CA GLU A 33 -29.28 12.45 6.58
C GLU A 33 -28.33 11.45 5.93
N SER A 34 -27.13 11.29 6.50
CA SER A 34 -26.08 10.47 5.91
C SER A 34 -25.21 9.76 6.95
N ILE A 35 -24.63 8.64 6.56
CA ILE A 35 -23.59 7.93 7.29
C ILE A 35 -22.39 7.70 6.37
N ASP A 36 -21.19 7.97 6.90
CA ASP A 36 -19.92 7.73 6.24
C ASP A 36 -19.15 6.65 6.99
N VAL A 37 -18.83 5.56 6.28
CA VAL A 37 -18.09 4.40 6.81
C VAL A 37 -16.57 4.53 6.68
N GLY A 38 -16.10 5.66 6.12
CA GLY A 38 -14.70 5.98 5.91
C GLY A 38 -14.04 5.09 4.87
N GLY A 39 -12.72 4.99 4.94
CA GLY A 39 -11.91 4.10 4.12
C GLY A 39 -11.75 2.71 4.73
N GLY A 40 -10.58 2.12 4.50
CA GLY A 40 -10.23 0.79 5.04
C GLY A 40 -10.38 -0.37 4.06
N PHE A 41 -11.02 -0.13 2.92
CA PHE A 41 -11.06 -1.06 1.79
C PHE A 41 -9.63 -1.46 1.38
N PRO A 42 -9.28 -2.76 1.45
CA PRO A 42 -7.93 -3.20 1.17
C PRO A 42 -7.69 -3.37 -0.34
N ILE A 43 -6.43 -3.46 -0.72
CA ILE A 43 -6.00 -4.09 -1.98
C ILE A 43 -5.16 -5.32 -1.68
N GLU A 44 -5.09 -6.24 -2.63
CA GLU A 44 -4.27 -7.45 -2.46
C GLU A 44 -2.81 -7.20 -2.80
N TYR A 45 -1.94 -7.53 -1.85
CA TYR A 45 -0.49 -7.58 -2.05
C TYR A 45 -0.05 -9.05 -2.13
N PRO A 46 1.12 -9.36 -2.73
CA PRO A 46 1.69 -10.70 -2.75
C PRO A 46 1.58 -11.43 -1.40
N GLN A 47 1.24 -12.72 -1.46
CA GLN A 47 1.13 -13.60 -0.29
C GLN A 47 0.03 -13.19 0.72
N GLN A 48 -0.87 -12.29 0.34
CA GLN A 48 -2.11 -12.03 1.06
C GLN A 48 -3.25 -12.81 0.38
N ASN A 49 -4.26 -13.16 1.18
CA ASN A 49 -5.52 -13.70 0.69
C ASN A 49 -6.60 -12.81 1.27
N LEU A 50 -7.16 -11.94 0.43
CA LEU A 50 -8.18 -10.99 0.84
C LEU A 50 -9.52 -11.31 0.21
N ALA A 51 -10.57 -11.13 1.01
CA ALA A 51 -11.93 -11.14 0.49
C ALA A 51 -12.08 -10.11 -0.65
N PRO A 52 -12.85 -10.42 -1.69
CA PRO A 52 -13.08 -9.47 -2.78
C PRO A 52 -13.80 -8.23 -2.25
N LEU A 53 -13.57 -7.08 -2.90
CA LEU A 53 -14.17 -5.81 -2.50
C LEU A 53 -15.71 -5.88 -2.42
N SER A 54 -16.34 -6.70 -3.25
CA SER A 54 -17.78 -6.96 -3.23
C SER A 54 -18.29 -7.51 -1.89
N GLU A 55 -17.48 -8.28 -1.16
CA GLU A 55 -17.82 -8.81 0.16
C GLU A 55 -17.85 -7.70 1.22
N TYR A 56 -16.92 -6.74 1.13
CA TYR A 56 -16.92 -5.56 2.01
C TYR A 56 -18.17 -4.71 1.77
N VAL A 57 -18.49 -4.45 0.50
CA VAL A 57 -19.70 -3.70 0.10
C VAL A 57 -20.96 -4.43 0.60
N ALA A 58 -21.06 -5.74 0.37
CA ALA A 58 -22.20 -6.54 0.85
C ALA A 58 -22.35 -6.51 2.38
N THR A 59 -21.23 -6.61 3.10
CA THR A 59 -21.20 -6.54 4.58
C THR A 59 -21.69 -5.17 5.08
N ILE A 60 -21.26 -4.09 4.44
CA ILE A 60 -21.70 -2.73 4.78
C ILE A 60 -23.21 -2.59 4.55
N HIS A 61 -23.71 -2.93 3.36
CA HIS A 61 -25.13 -2.84 3.04
C HIS A 61 -25.98 -3.66 4.02
N LYS A 62 -25.58 -4.91 4.28
CA LYS A 62 -26.28 -5.76 5.25
C LYS A 62 -26.32 -5.14 6.65
N ALA A 63 -25.20 -4.56 7.11
CA ALA A 63 -25.16 -3.93 8.42
C ALA A 63 -26.05 -2.67 8.49
N ILE A 64 -26.06 -1.84 7.43
CA ILE A 64 -26.95 -0.68 7.34
C ILE A 64 -28.42 -1.11 7.47
N ASP A 65 -28.83 -2.17 6.77
CA ASP A 65 -30.19 -2.70 6.84
C ASP A 65 -30.50 -3.29 8.23
N ASP A 66 -29.61 -4.13 8.77
CA ASP A 66 -29.79 -4.79 10.07
C ASP A 66 -29.95 -3.78 11.23
N TYR A 67 -29.36 -2.58 11.11
CA TYR A 67 -29.49 -1.50 12.10
C TYR A 67 -30.55 -0.44 11.74
N GLY A 68 -31.34 -0.65 10.69
CA GLY A 68 -32.44 0.25 10.31
C GLY A 68 -32.00 1.60 9.75
N LEU A 69 -30.77 1.67 9.21
CA LEU A 69 -30.15 2.90 8.70
C LEU A 69 -30.31 3.07 7.18
N GLY A 70 -31.02 2.18 6.49
CA GLY A 70 -31.19 2.21 5.03
C GLY A 70 -31.92 3.43 4.46
N HIS A 71 -32.40 4.33 5.30
CA HIS A 71 -32.99 5.62 4.91
C HIS A 71 -31.95 6.75 4.82
N LEU A 72 -30.70 6.50 5.21
CA LEU A 72 -29.60 7.47 5.16
C LEU A 72 -28.81 7.31 3.86
N ASP A 73 -28.26 8.42 3.38
CA ASP A 73 -27.25 8.39 2.34
C ASP A 73 -25.98 7.71 2.87
N LEU A 74 -25.49 6.70 2.13
CA LEU A 74 -24.30 5.95 2.49
C LEU A 74 -23.09 6.43 1.69
N TYR A 75 -22.07 6.91 2.41
CA TYR A 75 -20.79 7.35 1.85
C TYR A 75 -19.64 6.45 2.29
N CYS A 76 -18.56 6.47 1.50
CA CYS A 76 -17.30 5.79 1.81
C CYS A 76 -16.11 6.56 1.21
N GLU A 77 -14.90 6.31 1.75
CA GLU A 77 -13.66 7.00 1.36
C GLU A 77 -12.55 6.00 0.91
N PRO A 78 -12.74 5.24 -0.19
CA PRO A 78 -11.87 4.11 -0.57
C PRO A 78 -10.55 4.53 -1.22
N GLY A 79 -9.77 5.42 -0.59
CA GLY A 79 -8.54 5.99 -1.17
C GLY A 79 -7.56 4.96 -1.70
N ARG A 80 -7.07 4.04 -0.85
CA ARG A 80 -6.12 2.99 -1.25
C ARG A 80 -6.66 2.10 -2.37
N ALA A 81 -7.90 1.64 -2.23
CA ALA A 81 -8.55 0.76 -3.18
C ALA A 81 -8.72 1.39 -4.57
N LEU A 82 -8.83 2.72 -4.65
CA LEU A 82 -8.94 3.42 -5.92
C LEU A 82 -7.59 3.65 -6.61
N VAL A 83 -6.53 3.98 -5.85
CA VAL A 83 -5.30 4.52 -6.46
C VAL A 83 -4.07 3.63 -6.34
N ALA A 84 -4.08 2.55 -5.56
CA ALA A 84 -2.86 1.79 -5.33
C ALA A 84 -2.27 1.22 -6.64
N GLU A 85 -3.11 0.71 -7.54
CA GLU A 85 -2.70 0.11 -8.81
C GLU A 85 -2.21 1.11 -9.86
N CYS A 86 -2.56 2.39 -9.74
CA CYS A 86 -2.21 3.39 -10.75
C CYS A 86 -0.77 3.90 -10.65
N GLY A 87 -0.05 3.53 -9.58
CA GLY A 87 1.31 4.00 -9.31
C GLY A 87 2.36 2.89 -9.36
N LYS A 88 3.47 3.22 -10.00
CA LYS A 88 4.69 2.42 -10.03
C LYS A 88 5.87 3.31 -9.64
N LEU A 89 6.71 2.81 -8.75
CA LEU A 89 7.94 3.47 -8.34
C LEU A 89 9.10 2.80 -9.06
N ILE A 90 9.93 3.60 -9.73
CA ILE A 90 11.10 3.12 -10.45
C ILE A 90 12.34 3.54 -9.66
N VAL A 91 13.11 2.57 -9.19
CA VAL A 91 14.32 2.79 -8.37
C VAL A 91 15.53 2.15 -9.03
N ARG A 92 16.72 2.70 -8.81
CA ARG A 92 17.98 2.16 -9.34
C ARG A 92 18.76 1.47 -8.23
N VAL A 93 19.38 0.35 -8.55
CA VAL A 93 20.38 -0.30 -7.70
C VAL A 93 21.69 0.47 -7.82
N GLU A 94 22.08 1.16 -6.75
CA GLU A 94 23.33 1.92 -6.68
C GLU A 94 24.52 1.07 -6.22
N LEU A 95 24.25 -0.01 -5.47
CA LEU A 95 25.27 -0.96 -5.05
C LEU A 95 24.61 -2.30 -4.69
N ARG A 96 25.27 -3.40 -5.03
CA ARG A 96 24.93 -4.74 -4.51
C ARG A 96 26.05 -5.24 -3.61
N LYS A 97 25.68 -5.69 -2.40
CA LYS A 97 26.59 -6.40 -1.48
C LYS A 97 25.93 -7.68 -1.00
N ASN A 98 26.27 -8.80 -1.64
CA ASN A 98 25.61 -10.09 -1.46
C ASN A 98 24.09 -9.97 -1.71
N GLU A 99 23.26 -10.22 -0.69
CA GLU A 99 21.79 -10.12 -0.71
C GLU A 99 21.29 -8.73 -0.29
N ALA A 100 22.16 -7.74 -0.10
CA ALA A 100 21.76 -6.34 0.10
C ALA A 100 21.80 -5.56 -1.20
N LEU A 101 20.68 -4.94 -1.55
CA LEU A 101 20.60 -3.95 -2.62
C LEU A 101 20.46 -2.56 -2.02
N TYR A 102 21.41 -1.69 -2.33
CA TYR A 102 21.37 -0.28 -1.99
C TYR A 102 20.69 0.46 -3.12
N LEU A 103 19.64 1.19 -2.80
CA LEU A 103 18.76 1.84 -3.75
C LEU A 103 18.89 3.35 -3.65
N ASN A 104 18.59 4.05 -4.74
CA ASN A 104 18.50 5.52 -4.75
C ASN A 104 17.19 6.07 -4.14
N ASP A 105 16.34 5.21 -3.61
CA ASP A 105 15.12 5.54 -2.87
C ASP A 105 14.91 4.53 -1.74
N GLY A 106 14.11 4.88 -0.75
CA GLY A 106 13.92 4.07 0.45
C GLY A 106 12.69 4.46 1.23
N VAL A 107 12.75 4.22 2.54
CA VAL A 107 11.63 4.42 3.48
C VAL A 107 11.22 5.88 3.57
N TYR A 108 12.18 6.80 3.48
CA TYR A 108 11.92 8.23 3.50
C TYR A 108 11.40 8.79 2.18
N GLY A 109 11.42 8.00 1.11
CA GLY A 109 10.82 8.34 -0.17
C GLY A 109 9.63 7.45 -0.49
N GLY A 110 9.74 6.63 -1.53
CA GLY A 110 8.59 5.90 -2.06
C GLY A 110 8.20 4.60 -1.33
N LEU A 111 9.03 4.12 -0.39
CA LEU A 111 8.91 2.78 0.20
C LEU A 111 8.54 2.79 1.68
N ILE A 112 7.92 3.85 2.20
CA ILE A 112 7.63 4.01 3.64
C ILE A 112 6.88 2.82 4.27
N GLU A 113 5.98 2.16 3.52
CA GLU A 113 5.16 1.09 4.07
C GLU A 113 5.96 -0.20 4.33
N THR A 114 7.11 -0.39 3.69
CA THR A 114 7.98 -1.54 3.94
C THR A 114 8.53 -1.52 5.38
N ALA A 115 8.86 -0.33 5.90
CA ALA A 115 9.27 -0.14 7.29
C ALA A 115 8.09 -0.22 8.25
N LYS A 116 6.97 0.43 7.90
CA LYS A 116 5.75 0.48 8.73
C LYS A 116 5.23 -0.92 9.07
N TYR A 117 5.28 -1.84 8.12
CA TYR A 117 4.81 -3.21 8.29
C TYR A 117 5.95 -4.22 8.53
N GLN A 118 7.17 -3.76 8.85
CA GLN A 118 8.33 -4.62 9.13
C GLN A 118 8.58 -5.70 8.06
N GLY A 119 8.40 -5.36 6.77
CA GLY A 119 8.56 -6.31 5.66
C GLY A 119 7.33 -7.18 5.36
N ALA A 120 6.24 -7.11 6.14
CA ALA A 120 5.00 -7.84 5.85
C ALA A 120 4.19 -7.25 4.67
N PHE A 121 4.63 -6.10 4.15
CA PHE A 121 4.20 -5.55 2.87
C PHE A 121 5.31 -5.77 1.85
N THR A 122 5.15 -6.79 1.02
CA THR A 122 5.98 -7.00 -0.17
C THR A 122 5.22 -6.47 -1.37
N TYR A 123 5.85 -5.61 -2.16
CA TYR A 123 5.28 -5.12 -3.40
C TYR A 123 5.58 -6.12 -4.52
N PRO A 124 4.72 -6.25 -5.56
CA PRO A 124 5.11 -6.89 -6.80
C PRO A 124 6.25 -6.08 -7.43
N MET A 125 7.31 -6.76 -7.82
CA MET A 125 8.52 -6.13 -8.36
C MET A 125 8.99 -6.84 -9.62
N ARG A 126 9.61 -6.07 -10.53
CA ARG A 126 10.33 -6.61 -11.67
C ARG A 126 11.60 -5.79 -11.95
N VAL A 127 12.63 -6.45 -12.46
CA VAL A 127 13.86 -5.79 -12.88
C VAL A 127 13.68 -5.22 -14.27
N ILE A 128 14.18 -4.00 -14.48
CA ILE A 128 14.28 -3.33 -15.77
C ILE A 128 15.77 -3.19 -16.07
N ARG A 129 16.22 -3.91 -17.07
CA ARG A 129 17.62 -3.87 -17.56
C ARG A 129 17.71 -2.95 -18.78
N LYS A 130 18.92 -2.47 -19.08
CA LYS A 130 19.18 -1.72 -20.31
C LYS A 130 19.00 -2.62 -21.53
N GLU A 131 18.60 -2.01 -22.65
CA GLU A 131 18.52 -2.73 -23.93
C GLU A 131 19.84 -3.42 -24.28
N GLY A 132 19.75 -4.67 -24.74
CA GLY A 132 20.91 -5.50 -25.07
C GLY A 132 21.55 -6.23 -23.89
N HIS A 133 21.02 -6.07 -22.67
CA HIS A 133 21.45 -6.83 -21.49
C HIS A 133 20.36 -7.83 -21.08
N GLU A 134 20.43 -9.03 -21.63
CA GLU A 134 19.56 -10.15 -21.24
C GLU A 134 20.08 -10.74 -19.91
N GLY A 135 19.22 -10.73 -18.89
CA GLY A 135 19.47 -11.40 -17.62
C GLY A 135 18.59 -12.63 -17.45
N ASP A 136 18.84 -13.39 -16.39
CA ASP A 136 18.03 -14.57 -16.04
C ASP A 136 16.93 -14.22 -15.03
N ASP A 137 15.71 -14.04 -15.54
CA ASP A 137 14.53 -13.77 -14.70
C ASP A 137 13.95 -15.02 -14.02
N ASN A 138 14.44 -16.22 -14.34
CA ASN A 138 13.91 -17.48 -13.79
C ASN A 138 14.60 -17.87 -12.49
N THR A 139 15.87 -17.52 -12.32
CA THR A 139 16.60 -17.77 -11.08
C THR A 139 16.36 -16.64 -10.10
N LEU A 140 15.47 -16.86 -9.14
CA LEU A 140 15.09 -15.86 -8.14
C LEU A 140 15.78 -16.11 -6.80
N MET A 141 16.13 -15.03 -6.09
CA MET A 141 16.62 -15.10 -4.71
C MET A 141 16.08 -13.95 -3.85
N PRO A 142 16.03 -14.11 -2.52
CA PRO A 142 15.57 -13.06 -1.62
C PRO A 142 16.65 -12.00 -1.38
N TYR A 143 16.25 -10.75 -1.39
CA TYR A 143 17.08 -9.60 -1.04
C TYR A 143 16.50 -8.79 0.11
N ARG A 144 17.38 -8.04 0.78
CA ARG A 144 17.04 -6.90 1.62
C ARG A 144 17.36 -5.61 0.88
N PHE A 145 16.57 -4.57 1.11
CA PHE A 145 16.83 -3.26 0.52
C PHE A 145 17.41 -2.31 1.55
N CYS A 146 18.26 -1.41 1.09
CA CYS A 146 18.83 -0.33 1.87
C CYS A 146 18.54 0.96 1.09
N GLY A 147 17.82 1.90 1.68
CA GLY A 147 17.67 3.22 1.06
C GLY A 147 18.96 4.04 1.13
N PRO A 148 18.95 5.25 0.56
CA PRO A 148 20.16 6.06 0.40
C PRO A 148 20.59 6.78 1.69
N THR A 149 19.84 6.68 2.78
CA THR A 149 20.11 7.44 4.01
C THR A 149 20.95 6.63 5.01
N CYS A 150 21.57 7.33 5.96
CA CYS A 150 22.33 6.69 7.05
C CYS A 150 21.45 6.19 8.20
N ASP A 151 20.13 6.39 8.14
CA ASP A 151 19.23 5.96 9.21
C ASP A 151 18.97 4.45 9.10
N SER A 152 19.10 3.74 10.22
CA SER A 152 18.79 2.31 10.31
C SER A 152 17.35 1.96 9.93
N VAL A 153 16.41 2.90 10.06
CA VAL A 153 15.02 2.70 9.62
C VAL A 153 14.92 2.54 8.10
N ASP A 154 15.90 3.05 7.35
CA ASP A 154 15.98 2.92 5.89
C ASP A 154 16.51 1.55 5.42
N MET A 155 16.69 0.61 6.36
CA MET A 155 17.03 -0.77 6.09
C MET A 155 15.76 -1.63 6.10
N MET A 156 15.38 -2.12 4.93
CA MET A 156 14.16 -2.89 4.72
C MET A 156 14.49 -4.38 4.65
N PRO A 157 14.03 -5.20 5.63
CA PRO A 157 14.52 -6.57 5.81
C PRO A 157 14.08 -7.54 4.70
N GLY A 158 13.03 -7.23 3.93
CA GLY A 158 12.49 -8.13 2.91
C GLY A 158 11.71 -9.32 3.50
N PRO A 159 11.62 -10.46 2.81
CA PRO A 159 12.35 -10.80 1.58
C PRO A 159 11.76 -10.14 0.32
N PHE A 160 12.60 -9.49 -0.47
CA PHE A 160 12.25 -9.02 -1.82
C PHE A 160 12.77 -10.03 -2.84
N ILE A 161 11.87 -10.76 -3.48
CA ILE A 161 12.22 -11.82 -4.43
C ILE A 161 12.50 -11.18 -5.79
N LEU A 162 13.74 -11.28 -6.25
CA LEU A 162 14.21 -10.70 -7.52
C LEU A 162 15.18 -11.67 -8.22
N PRO A 163 15.43 -11.48 -9.53
CA PRO A 163 16.48 -12.18 -10.27
C PRO A 163 17.83 -12.18 -9.56
N ALA A 164 18.46 -13.35 -9.48
CA ALA A 164 19.71 -13.57 -8.74
C ALA A 164 20.91 -12.85 -9.38
N ASP A 165 20.80 -12.50 -10.65
CA ASP A 165 21.80 -11.79 -11.44
C ASP A 165 21.68 -10.26 -11.37
N ILE A 166 20.71 -9.71 -10.64
CA ILE A 166 20.52 -8.26 -10.51
C ILE A 166 21.81 -7.57 -10.05
N ALA A 167 22.18 -6.49 -10.70
CA ALA A 167 23.47 -5.85 -10.50
C ALA A 167 23.34 -4.33 -10.29
N GLU A 168 24.46 -3.71 -9.94
CA GLU A 168 24.57 -2.26 -9.91
C GLU A 168 24.21 -1.65 -11.28
N GLY A 169 23.40 -0.59 -11.26
CA GLY A 169 22.93 0.10 -12.45
C GLY A 169 21.62 -0.43 -13.02
N ASP A 170 21.15 -1.61 -12.58
CA ASP A 170 19.82 -2.12 -12.92
C ASP A 170 18.73 -1.29 -12.23
N TRP A 171 17.54 -1.29 -12.83
CA TRP A 171 16.37 -0.64 -12.29
C TRP A 171 15.37 -1.67 -11.77
N ILE A 172 14.58 -1.28 -10.78
CA ILE A 172 13.50 -2.08 -10.23
C ILE A 172 12.22 -1.27 -10.36
N GLU A 173 11.21 -1.85 -11.00
CA GLU A 173 9.84 -1.38 -10.91
C GLU A 173 9.18 -1.98 -9.68
N VAL A 174 8.67 -1.12 -8.81
CA VAL A 174 7.88 -1.47 -7.63
C VAL A 174 6.43 -1.08 -7.89
N SER A 175 5.58 -2.07 -8.13
CA SER A 175 4.15 -1.89 -8.43
C SER A 175 3.33 -1.65 -7.17
N LEU A 176 2.06 -1.25 -7.33
CA LEU A 176 1.11 -1.01 -6.23
C LEU A 176 1.54 0.13 -5.28
N THR A 177 2.26 1.12 -5.81
CA THR A 177 2.80 2.27 -5.06
C THR A 177 2.01 3.55 -5.29
N GLY A 178 0.81 3.48 -5.88
CA GLY A 178 -0.01 4.69 -6.08
C GLY A 178 -0.61 5.26 -4.79
N ALA A 179 -0.78 4.43 -3.75
CA ALA A 179 -1.27 4.86 -2.45
C ALA A 179 -0.12 4.96 -1.44
N TYR A 180 -0.09 6.04 -0.65
CA TYR A 180 0.85 6.25 0.47
C TYR A 180 2.35 6.18 0.13
N SER A 181 2.72 6.30 -1.14
CA SER A 181 4.11 6.43 -1.58
C SER A 181 4.50 7.90 -1.75
N ILE A 182 4.15 8.51 -2.90
CA ILE A 182 4.50 9.91 -3.20
C ILE A 182 3.97 10.90 -2.16
N SER A 183 2.80 10.64 -1.58
CA SER A 183 2.20 11.49 -0.54
C SER A 183 2.94 11.47 0.79
N CYS A 184 3.75 10.44 1.03
CA CYS A 184 4.49 10.22 2.28
C CYS A 184 6.00 10.44 2.14
N ARG A 185 6.47 10.73 0.91
CA ARG A 185 7.86 11.06 0.64
C ARG A 185 8.28 12.33 1.37
N THR A 186 9.52 12.35 1.83
CA THR A 186 10.15 13.46 2.54
C THR A 186 11.41 13.93 1.81
N ASN A 187 12.01 15.03 2.26
CA ASN A 187 13.31 15.50 1.77
C ASN A 187 14.45 15.14 2.75
N PHE A 188 14.30 14.05 3.51
CA PHE A 188 15.28 13.64 4.52
C PHE A 188 16.67 13.42 3.90
N ASN A 189 17.73 13.88 4.59
CA ASN A 189 19.11 13.91 4.09
C ASN A 189 19.29 14.54 2.68
N GLY A 190 18.35 15.37 2.23
CA GLY A 190 18.38 15.98 0.89
C GLY A 190 17.87 15.08 -0.24
N PHE A 191 17.45 13.85 0.07
CA PHE A 191 16.88 12.90 -0.89
C PHE A 191 15.39 13.13 -1.07
N GLY A 192 15.03 14.17 -1.83
CA GLY A 192 13.63 14.54 -2.10
C GLY A 192 13.26 14.57 -3.58
N LYS A 193 14.26 14.76 -4.45
CA LYS A 193 14.06 14.91 -5.89
C LYS A 193 13.50 13.60 -6.47
N HIS A 194 12.46 13.76 -7.29
CA HIS A 194 11.86 12.69 -8.08
C HIS A 194 11.30 13.28 -9.36
N GLN A 195 11.05 12.41 -10.33
CA GLN A 195 10.35 12.75 -11.55
C GLN A 195 9.06 11.94 -11.60
N THR A 196 7.95 12.61 -11.90
CA THR A 196 6.66 11.95 -12.15
C THR A 196 6.42 11.93 -13.65
N ILE A 197 6.10 10.75 -14.18
CA ILE A 197 5.72 10.54 -15.58
C ILE A 197 4.30 9.98 -15.58
N ILE A 198 3.41 10.59 -16.35
CA ILE A 198 2.04 10.14 -16.54
C ILE A 198 1.97 9.46 -17.91
N LEU A 199 1.52 8.19 -17.92
CA LEU A 199 1.27 7.44 -19.14
C LEU A 199 -0.23 7.52 -19.44
N SER A 200 -0.58 7.98 -20.64
CA SER A 200 -1.97 8.15 -21.12
C SER A 200 -2.32 7.17 -22.22
#